data_AF-A0A3C1GQ19-F1
#
_entry.id   AF-A0A3C1GQ19-F1
#
_cell.length_a   1.000
_cell.length_b   1.000
_cell.length_c   1.000
_cell.angle_alpha   90.00
_cell.angle_beta   90.00
_cell.angle_gamma   90.00
#
_symmetry.space_group_name_H-M   'P 1'
#
loop_
_entity.id
_entity.type
_entity.pdbx_description
1 polymer ?
#
loop_
_entity_poly.entity_id
_entity_poly.type
_entity_poly.pdbx_seq_one_letter_code
_entity_poly.pdbx_strand_id
1 'polypeptide(L)'
;MSDANMPNDTTNTDNIENNVEITPEMQSFYQRADEIIGVANSQLGEKAHSGQVGASLLYAAARYSASVASIGFVKGEDFAKEKEDIIEFYTKQYRQMLSDNLTDYAQNFDNYVQLNKNDTVGE
;
A
#
# COMPACT_ATOMS: atom_id res chain seq x y z
N MET A 1 59.75 19.75 -16.25
CA MET A 1 58.64 20.45 -16.92
C MET A 1 57.45 19.52 -16.82
N SER A 2 56.33 20.07 -16.35
CA SER A 2 55.20 19.40 -15.69
C SER A 2 54.49 18.32 -16.51
N ASP A 3 54.49 17.10 -15.99
CA ASP A 3 53.65 16.00 -16.45
C ASP A 3 52.19 16.18 -16.00
N ALA A 4 51.30 15.70 -16.86
CA ALA A 4 49.86 15.92 -16.87
C ALA A 4 49.14 15.56 -15.56
N ASN A 5 48.38 16.52 -15.02
CA ASN A 5 47.33 16.25 -14.05
C ASN A 5 45.98 16.28 -14.80
N MET A 6 45.40 15.10 -15.05
CA MET A 6 44.00 14.99 -15.49
C MET A 6 43.10 15.47 -14.36
N PRO A 7 42.03 16.25 -14.63
CA PRO A 7 40.99 16.45 -13.65
C PRO A 7 40.20 15.14 -13.50
N ASN A 8 40.38 14.49 -12.36
CA ASN A 8 39.51 13.42 -11.88
C ASN A 8 38.17 14.07 -11.48
N ASP A 9 37.24 14.19 -12.44
CA ASP A 9 35.85 14.55 -12.16
C ASP A 9 35.15 13.32 -11.56
N THR A 10 35.41 13.10 -10.28
CA THR A 10 34.58 12.26 -9.42
C THR A 10 33.66 13.17 -8.60
N THR A 11 32.75 13.84 -9.29
CA THR A 11 31.46 14.22 -8.69
C THR A 11 30.56 12.98 -8.80
N ASN A 12 30.80 12.01 -7.91
CA ASN A 12 29.87 11.71 -6.83
C ASN A 12 28.42 11.89 -7.30
N THR A 13 27.93 10.87 -7.99
CA THR A 13 26.53 10.68 -8.37
C THR A 13 25.65 11.13 -7.22
N ASP A 14 25.01 12.28 -7.44
CA ASP A 14 24.08 12.89 -6.53
C ASP A 14 23.07 11.89 -6.02
N ASN A 15 22.83 12.00 -4.72
CA ASN A 15 21.66 11.54 -4.00
C ASN A 15 20.40 11.75 -4.86
N ILE A 16 19.94 10.69 -5.53
CA ILE A 16 18.55 10.59 -5.94
C ILE A 16 17.81 9.98 -4.74
N GLU A 17 17.79 10.71 -3.62
CA GLU A 17 16.68 10.55 -2.68
C GLU A 17 15.43 10.95 -3.45
N ASN A 18 14.60 9.97 -3.78
CA ASN A 18 13.31 10.16 -4.39
C ASN A 18 12.43 10.98 -3.45
N ASN A 19 12.58 12.30 -3.47
CA ASN A 19 11.71 13.22 -2.76
C ASN A 19 10.41 13.34 -3.57
N VAL A 20 9.58 12.30 -3.50
CA VAL A 20 8.23 12.32 -4.06
C VAL A 20 7.44 13.34 -3.22
N GLU A 21 7.11 14.48 -3.84
CA GLU A 21 6.29 15.50 -3.22
C GLU A 21 4.90 14.92 -2.91
N ILE A 22 4.54 14.86 -1.63
CA ILE A 22 3.23 14.40 -1.19
C ILE A 22 2.21 15.50 -1.47
N THR A 23 1.31 15.26 -2.43
CA THR A 23 0.26 16.22 -2.74
C THR A 23 -0.89 16.15 -1.73
N PRO A 24 -1.74 17.21 -1.61
CA PRO A 24 -2.93 17.17 -0.75
C PRO A 24 -3.89 16.01 -1.08
N GLU A 25 -3.98 15.62 -2.35
CA GLU A 25 -4.80 14.50 -2.81
C GLU A 25 -4.24 13.16 -2.32
N MET A 26 -2.91 12.98 -2.37
CA MET A 26 -2.23 11.80 -1.81
C MET A 26 -2.45 11.71 -0.31
N GLN A 27 -2.30 12.82 0.41
CA GLN A 27 -2.56 12.87 1.85
C GLN A 27 -4.00 12.49 2.19
N SER A 28 -4.97 13.03 1.44
CA SER A 28 -6.39 12.70 1.62
C SER A 28 -6.68 11.22 1.30
N PHE A 29 -5.97 10.64 0.33
CA PHE A 29 -6.06 9.21 0.02
C PHE A 29 -5.53 8.35 1.18
N TYR A 30 -4.35 8.66 1.71
CA TYR A 30 -3.77 7.93 2.83
C TYR A 30 -4.63 8.02 4.09
N GLN A 31 -5.15 9.21 4.41
CA GLN A 31 -6.04 9.39 5.54
C GLN A 31 -7.26 8.46 5.47
N ARG A 32 -7.91 8.35 4.30
CA ARG A 32 -9.05 7.43 4.15
C ARG A 32 -8.65 5.96 4.28
N ALA A 33 -7.45 5.59 3.81
CA ALA A 33 -6.95 4.24 3.98
C ALA A 33 -6.70 3.92 5.46
N ASP A 34 -6.10 4.87 6.21
CA ASP A 34 -5.86 4.74 7.65
C ASP A 34 -7.16 4.63 8.45
N GLU A 35 -8.19 5.38 8.09
CA GLU A 35 -9.51 5.26 8.71
C GLU A 35 -10.10 3.85 8.55
N ILE A 36 -9.93 3.22 7.38
CA ILE A 36 -10.36 1.84 7.12
C ILE A 36 -9.53 0.84 7.94
N ILE A 37 -8.21 1.05 8.04
CA ILE A 37 -7.33 0.24 8.88
C ILE A 37 -7.74 0.37 10.35
N GLY A 38 -8.09 1.57 10.82
CA GLY A 38 -8.60 1.81 12.16
C GLY A 38 -9.87 1.00 12.45
N VAL A 39 -10.81 0.94 11.49
CA VAL A 39 -11.99 0.08 11.61
C VAL A 39 -11.62 -1.40 11.68
N ALA A 40 -10.68 -1.88 10.86
CA ALA A 40 -10.21 -3.26 10.92
C ALA A 40 -9.56 -3.56 12.28
N ASN A 41 -8.66 -2.70 12.76
CA ASN A 41 -7.99 -2.86 14.05
C ASN A 41 -8.99 -2.89 15.21
N SER A 42 -10.07 -2.11 15.15
CA SER A 42 -11.13 -2.14 16.18
C SER A 42 -11.87 -3.47 16.29
N GLN A 43 -11.74 -4.36 15.30
CA GLN A 43 -12.36 -5.69 15.29
C GLN A 43 -11.43 -6.79 15.82
N LEU A 44 -10.18 -6.47 16.14
CA LEU A 44 -9.26 -7.42 16.78
C LEU A 44 -9.72 -7.69 18.23
N GLY A 45 -9.62 -8.95 18.66
CA GLY A 45 -9.91 -9.34 20.04
C GLY A 45 -10.01 -10.84 20.22
N GLU A 46 -10.53 -11.29 21.37
CA GLU A 46 -10.64 -12.72 21.72
C GLU A 46 -11.40 -13.55 20.67
N LYS A 47 -12.34 -12.94 19.95
CA LYS A 47 -13.21 -13.62 18.98
C LYS A 47 -12.68 -13.59 17.55
N ALA A 48 -11.71 -12.73 17.25
CA ALA A 48 -11.17 -12.57 15.90
C ALA A 48 -9.70 -12.12 15.96
N HIS A 49 -8.80 -12.97 15.45
CA HIS A 49 -7.39 -12.64 15.32
C HIS A 49 -7.10 -11.92 13.99
N SER A 50 -5.88 -11.38 13.84
CA SER A 50 -5.46 -10.58 12.68
C SER A 50 -5.74 -11.22 11.33
N GLY A 51 -5.47 -12.52 11.17
CA GLY A 51 -5.81 -13.25 9.95
C GLY A 51 -7.31 -13.23 9.58
N GLN A 52 -8.21 -13.35 10.56
CA GLN A 52 -9.67 -13.31 10.31
C GLN A 52 -10.16 -11.90 9.99
N VAL A 53 -9.65 -10.90 10.70
CA VAL A 53 -9.94 -9.48 10.44
C VAL A 53 -9.42 -9.09 9.06
N GLY A 54 -8.20 -9.48 8.71
CA GLY A 54 -7.59 -9.24 7.40
C GLY A 54 -8.38 -9.90 6.27
N ALA A 55 -8.84 -11.15 6.44
CA ALA A 55 -9.71 -11.80 5.46
C ALA A 55 -11.05 -11.07 5.30
N SER A 56 -11.62 -10.56 6.39
CA SER A 56 -12.85 -9.76 6.37
C SER A 56 -12.66 -8.44 5.63
N LEU A 57 -11.53 -7.76 5.86
CA LEU A 57 -11.17 -6.53 5.17
C LEU A 57 -10.98 -6.76 3.67
N LEU A 58 -10.29 -7.84 3.27
CA LEU A 58 -10.10 -8.20 1.87
C LEU A 58 -11.45 -8.48 1.18
N TYR A 59 -12.36 -9.18 1.85
CA TYR A 59 -13.70 -9.42 1.33
C TYR A 59 -14.53 -8.13 1.23
N ALA A 60 -14.41 -7.23 2.21
CA ALA A 60 -15.05 -5.92 2.17
C ALA A 60 -14.54 -5.08 0.98
N ALA A 61 -13.23 -5.06 0.75
CA ALA A 61 -12.63 -4.38 -0.39
C ALA A 61 -13.17 -4.93 -1.72
N ALA A 62 -13.25 -6.26 -1.87
CA ALA A 62 -13.82 -6.88 -3.07
C ALA A 62 -15.28 -6.46 -3.32
N ARG A 63 -16.12 -6.45 -2.28
CA ARG A 63 -17.53 -6.01 -2.39
C ARG A 63 -17.65 -4.54 -2.75
N TYR A 64 -16.82 -3.70 -2.14
CA TYR A 64 -16.80 -2.27 -2.42
C TYR A 64 -16.37 -2.01 -3.87
N SER A 65 -15.30 -2.66 -4.35
CA SER A 65 -14.84 -2.57 -5.74
C SER A 65 -15.90 -2.99 -6.73
N ALA A 66 -16.62 -4.10 -6.48
CA ALA A 66 -17.74 -4.52 -7.32
C ALA A 66 -18.86 -3.45 -7.36
N SER A 67 -19.19 -2.85 -6.22
CA SER A 67 -20.18 -1.77 -6.14
C SER A 67 -19.72 -0.53 -6.93
N VAL A 68 -18.46 -0.12 -6.81
CA VAL A 68 -17.92 1.04 -7.54
C VAL A 68 -17.92 0.77 -9.05
N ALA A 69 -17.47 -0.40 -9.49
CA ALA A 69 -17.48 -0.78 -10.89
C ALA A 69 -18.90 -0.73 -11.48
N SER A 70 -19.91 -1.14 -10.71
CA SER A 70 -21.31 -1.16 -11.17
C SER A 70 -21.89 0.22 -11.51
N ILE A 71 -21.33 1.32 -10.96
CA ILE A 71 -21.81 2.70 -11.19
C ILE A 71 -21.75 3.08 -12.68
N GLY A 72 -20.84 2.50 -13.44
CA GLY A 72 -20.70 2.73 -14.88
C GLY A 72 -21.76 2.03 -15.76
N PHE A 73 -22.65 1.23 -15.17
CA PHE A 73 -23.54 0.33 -15.91
C PHE A 73 -25.01 0.60 -15.61
N VAL A 74 -25.85 0.47 -16.66
CA VAL A 74 -27.31 0.55 -16.54
C VAL A 74 -27.95 -0.83 -16.43
N LYS A 75 -27.34 -1.85 -17.03
CA LYS A 75 -27.86 -3.22 -17.11
C LYS A 75 -26.88 -4.20 -16.48
N GLY A 76 -27.40 -5.10 -15.65
CA GLY A 76 -26.60 -6.15 -15.02
C GLY A 76 -25.96 -7.11 -16.03
N GLU A 77 -26.59 -7.35 -17.18
CA GLU A 77 -26.02 -8.18 -18.25
C GLU A 77 -24.75 -7.58 -18.85
N ASP A 78 -24.71 -6.26 -19.03
CA ASP A 78 -23.53 -5.59 -19.57
C ASP A 78 -22.42 -5.54 -18.52
N PHE A 79 -22.75 -5.29 -17.25
CA PHE A 79 -21.80 -5.42 -16.14
C PHE A 79 -21.20 -6.83 -16.04
N ALA A 80 -22.02 -7.88 -16.24
CA ALA A 80 -21.56 -9.26 -16.18
C ALA A 80 -20.60 -9.63 -17.33
N LYS A 81 -20.73 -9.01 -18.51
CA LYS A 81 -19.80 -9.22 -19.63
C LYS A 81 -18.41 -8.66 -19.34
N GLU A 82 -18.34 -7.55 -18.61
CA GLU A 82 -17.09 -6.87 -18.23
C GLU A 82 -16.42 -7.47 -16.98
N LYS A 83 -16.95 -8.58 -16.44
CA LYS A 83 -16.50 -9.15 -15.16
C LYS A 83 -15.00 -9.43 -15.12
N GLU A 84 -14.45 -10.06 -16.16
CA GLU A 84 -13.04 -10.47 -16.18
C GLU A 84 -12.12 -9.23 -16.27
N ASP A 85 -12.49 -8.24 -17.07
CA ASP A 85 -11.74 -6.98 -17.20
C ASP A 85 -11.74 -6.18 -15.88
N ILE A 86 -12.88 -6.18 -15.17
CA ILE A 86 -13.00 -5.58 -13.83
C ILE A 86 -12.09 -6.32 -12.83
N ILE A 87 -12.08 -7.65 -12.85
CA ILE A 87 -11.20 -8.46 -11.99
C ILE A 87 -9.74 -8.14 -12.28
N GLU A 88 -9.33 -8.09 -13.55
CA GLU A 88 -7.96 -7.77 -13.93
C GLU A 88 -7.55 -6.38 -13.43
N PHE A 89 -8.40 -5.37 -13.64
CA PHE A 89 -8.14 -3.99 -13.21
C PHE A 89 -7.87 -3.88 -11.71
N TYR A 90 -8.74 -4.44 -10.88
CA TYR A 90 -8.59 -4.35 -9.42
C TYR A 90 -7.45 -5.23 -8.89
N THR A 91 -7.30 -6.44 -9.41
CA THR A 91 -6.24 -7.35 -8.93
C THR A 91 -4.84 -6.87 -9.32
N LYS A 92 -4.68 -6.21 -10.47
CA LYS A 92 -3.40 -5.59 -10.87
C LYS A 92 -2.99 -4.49 -9.89
N GLN A 93 -3.90 -3.60 -9.54
CA GLN A 93 -3.63 -2.52 -8.58
C GLN A 93 -3.34 -3.07 -7.18
N TYR A 94 -4.17 -4.00 -6.70
CA TYR A 94 -3.95 -4.62 -5.40
C TYR A 94 -2.60 -5.33 -5.33
N ARG A 95 -2.23 -6.07 -6.39
CA ARG A 95 -0.92 -6.74 -6.48
C ARG A 95 0.23 -5.74 -6.38
N GLN A 96 0.14 -4.61 -7.07
CA GLN A 96 1.18 -3.57 -7.00
C GLN A 96 1.30 -3.01 -5.58
N MET A 97 0.20 -2.53 -5.00
CA MET A 97 0.19 -1.97 -3.64
C MET A 97 0.71 -2.97 -2.61
N LEU A 98 0.28 -4.23 -2.68
CA LEU A 98 0.76 -5.29 -1.78
C LEU A 98 2.26 -5.53 -1.96
N SER A 99 2.74 -5.58 -3.20
CA SER A 99 4.17 -5.75 -3.50
C SER A 99 5.01 -4.63 -2.91
N ASP A 100 4.56 -3.38 -3.06
CA ASP A 100 5.28 -2.21 -2.55
C ASP A 100 5.33 -2.22 -1.01
N ASN A 101 4.20 -2.51 -0.36
CA ASN A 101 4.14 -2.63 1.10
C ASN A 101 5.01 -3.79 1.61
N LEU A 102 4.99 -4.95 0.96
CA LEU A 102 5.85 -6.08 1.37
C LEU A 102 7.34 -5.76 1.20
N THR A 103 7.70 -5.01 0.15
CA THR A 103 9.06 -4.55 -0.07
C THR A 103 9.49 -3.58 1.03
N ASP A 104 8.65 -2.61 1.37
CA ASP A 104 8.89 -1.67 2.46
C ASP A 104 9.04 -2.38 3.81
N TYR A 105 8.13 -3.29 4.16
CA TYR A 105 8.22 -4.09 5.37
C TYR A 105 9.49 -4.96 5.42
N ALA A 106 9.94 -5.49 4.27
CA ALA A 106 11.17 -6.26 4.20
C ALA A 106 12.41 -5.38 4.42
N GLN A 107 12.41 -4.16 3.88
CA GLN A 107 13.51 -3.19 4.02
C GLN A 107 13.57 -2.59 5.43
N ASN A 108 12.43 -2.40 6.07
CA ASN A 108 12.29 -1.76 7.38
C ASN A 108 11.97 -2.75 8.52
N PHE A 109 12.16 -4.04 8.28
CA PHE A 109 11.72 -5.13 9.16
C PHE A 109 12.15 -4.94 10.61
N ASP A 110 13.44 -4.66 10.85
CA ASP A 110 13.99 -4.53 12.19
C ASP A 110 13.36 -3.35 12.95
N ASN A 111 13.08 -2.25 12.27
CA ASN A 111 12.45 -1.07 12.88
C ASN A 111 11.00 -1.37 13.29
N TYR A 112 10.22 -2.00 12.40
CA TYR A 112 8.83 -2.33 12.68
C TYR A 112 8.68 -3.44 13.72
N VAL A 113 9.56 -4.43 13.72
CA VAL A 113 9.55 -5.50 14.75
C VAL A 113 10.00 -4.98 16.12
N GLN A 114 10.93 -4.04 16.18
CA GLN A 114 11.35 -3.42 17.45
C GLN A 114 10.27 -2.52 18.04
N LEU A 115 9.54 -1.75 17.22
CA LEU A 115 8.39 -0.96 17.65
C LEU A 115 7.34 -1.85 18.33
N ASN A 116 6.99 -2.99 17.74
CA ASN A 116 6.05 -3.95 18.33
C ASN A 116 6.49 -4.52 19.69
N LYS A 117 7.81 -4.57 19.97
CA LYS A 117 8.33 -4.99 21.29
C LYS A 117 8.24 -3.89 22.33
N ASN A 118 8.31 -2.62 21.93
CA ASN A 118 8.23 -1.50 22.86
C ASN A 118 6.78 -1.20 23.27
N ASP A 119 5.81 -1.49 22.40
CA ASP A 119 4.37 -1.37 22.71
C ASP A 119 3.85 -2.46 23.66
N THR A 120 4.60 -3.56 23.85
CA THR A 120 4.23 -4.67 24.75
C THR A 120 4.83 -4.55 26.16
N VAL A 121 5.62 -3.51 26.46
CA VAL A 121 6.27 -3.29 27.77
C VAL A 121 5.59 -2.15 28.56
N GLY A 122 4.44 -1.67 28.09
CA GLY A 122 3.66 -0.61 28.70
C GLY A 122 2.35 -1.07 29.36
N GLU A 123 2.38 -2.08 30.23
CA GLU A 123 1.35 -2.34 31.26
C GLU A 123 2.01 -2.78 32.58
#